data_AF-A0A2T2WLA2-F1
#
_entry.id   AF-A0A2T2WLA2-F1
#
_cell.length_a   1.000
_cell.length_b   1.000
_cell.length_c   1.000
_cell.angle_alpha   90.00
_cell.angle_beta   90.00
_cell.angle_gamma   90.00
#
_symmetry.space_group_name_H-M   'P 1'
#
loop_
_entity.id
_entity.type
_entity.pdbx_description
1 polymer ?
#
loop_
_entity_poly.entity_id
_entity_poly.type
_entity_poly.pdbx_seq_one_letter_code
_entity_poly.pdbx_strand_id
1 'polypeptide(L)'
;MADTSKAPPIGPDLTEAVTQLGLLRRQMKELESQELTLRARVLAQITHWPRHAFPVKVGQFEVRLSYRKGRVDSNQAADILTQARLMPEVPRVACVRADAEIEALGRAIASLAMPEKTRHLLTQHFQEAIDFCPDISFELLSGFHERARLTTDQYQACFRDGQSVLPVLTVR
;
A
#
# COMPACT_ATOMS: atom_id res chain seq x y z
N MET A 1 4.58 -18.50 42.23
CA MET A 1 3.77 -18.31 41.01
C MET A 1 2.86 -17.13 41.29
N ALA A 2 3.14 -15.97 40.71
CA ALA A 2 2.32 -14.77 40.92
C ALA A 2 1.13 -14.85 39.97
N ASP A 3 -0.08 -14.84 40.54
CA ASP A 3 -1.35 -14.87 39.83
C ASP A 3 -1.58 -13.52 39.14
N THR A 4 -1.25 -13.42 37.85
CA THR A 4 -1.36 -12.19 37.04
C THR A 4 -2.76 -11.97 36.45
N SER A 5 -3.81 -12.53 37.06
CA SER A 5 -5.16 -12.56 36.48
C SER A 5 -6.14 -11.49 37.00
N LYS A 6 -5.81 -10.71 38.02
CA LYS A 6 -6.73 -9.66 38.50
C LYS A 6 -6.55 -8.36 37.73
N ALA A 7 -7.42 -8.13 36.76
CA ALA A 7 -7.59 -6.82 36.15
C ALA A 7 -7.83 -5.76 37.25
N PRO A 8 -7.21 -4.57 37.15
CA PRO A 8 -7.37 -3.51 38.14
C PRO A 8 -8.84 -3.07 38.25
N PRO A 9 -9.30 -2.63 39.42
CA PRO A 9 -10.68 -2.19 39.61
C PRO A 9 -10.96 -0.99 38.70
N ILE A 10 -11.95 -1.12 37.83
CA ILE A 10 -12.40 -0.05 36.95
C ILE A 10 -13.38 0.83 37.75
N GLY A 11 -12.99 2.08 38.01
CA GLY A 11 -13.86 3.06 38.65
C GLY A 11 -15.03 3.50 37.75
N PRO A 12 -16.10 4.07 38.33
CA PRO A 12 -17.25 4.56 37.56
C PRO A 12 -16.85 5.62 36.52
N ASP A 13 -15.97 6.56 36.88
CA ASP A 13 -15.47 7.62 35.98
C ASP A 13 -14.72 7.06 34.76
N LEU A 14 -13.88 6.03 34.98
CA LEU A 14 -13.17 5.36 33.89
C LEU A 14 -14.13 4.60 32.98
N THR A 15 -15.15 3.97 33.55
CA THR A 15 -16.19 3.26 32.80
C THR A 15 -16.99 4.23 31.92
N GLU A 16 -17.35 5.39 32.46
CA GLU A 16 -18.05 6.44 31.71
C GLU A 16 -17.17 6.98 30.57
N ALA A 17 -15.92 7.33 30.85
CA ALA A 17 -14.99 7.85 29.84
C ALA A 17 -14.74 6.85 28.70
N VAL A 18 -14.55 5.56 29.01
CA VAL A 18 -14.37 4.51 27.99
C VAL A 18 -15.65 4.33 27.16
N THR A 19 -16.82 4.41 27.79
CA THR A 19 -18.11 4.33 27.10
C THR A 19 -18.29 5.50 26.13
N GLN A 20 -18.01 6.73 26.58
CA GLN A 20 -18.07 7.92 25.75
C GLN A 20 -17.08 7.84 24.57
N LEU A 21 -15.84 7.41 24.80
CA LEU A 21 -14.85 7.18 23.73
C LEU A 21 -15.34 6.14 22.72
N GLY A 22 -15.98 5.06 23.18
CA GLY A 22 -16.57 4.05 22.32
C GLY A 22 -17.69 4.60 21.43
N LEU A 23 -18.55 5.45 21.98
CA LEU A 23 -19.62 6.13 21.24
C LEU A 23 -19.07 7.12 20.21
N LEU A 24 -18.10 7.96 20.59
CA LEU A 24 -17.44 8.89 19.68
C LEU A 24 -16.77 8.15 18.52
N ARG A 25 -16.07 7.03 18.78
CA ARG A 25 -15.48 6.21 17.71
C ARG A 25 -16.53 5.66 16.74
N ARG A 26 -17.72 5.29 17.22
CA ARG A 26 -18.81 4.83 16.35
C ARG A 26 -19.36 5.99 15.50
N GLN A 27 -19.55 7.16 16.09
CA GLN A 27 -20.00 8.35 15.36
C GLN A 27 -18.98 8.78 14.29
N MET A 28 -17.69 8.77 14.61
CA MET A 28 -16.64 9.05 13.63
C MET A 28 -16.69 8.07 12.45
N LYS A 29 -16.81 6.76 12.72
CA LYS A 29 -16.95 5.74 11.65
C LYS A 29 -18.19 5.96 10.79
N GLU A 30 -19.31 6.34 11.40
CA GLU A 30 -20.55 6.63 10.68
C GLU A 30 -20.38 7.86 9.78
N LEU A 31 -19.78 8.94 10.30
CA LEU A 31 -19.48 10.13 9.53
C LEU A 31 -18.48 9.84 8.39
N GLU A 32 -17.44 9.05 8.62
CA GLU A 32 -16.50 8.60 7.59
C GLU A 32 -17.21 7.80 6.48
N SER A 33 -18.15 6.92 6.85
CA SER A 33 -18.95 6.15 5.89
C SER A 33 -19.86 7.04 5.04
N GLN A 34 -20.54 8.01 5.66
CA GLN A 34 -21.37 8.99 4.98
C GLN A 34 -20.53 9.86 4.05
N GLU A 35 -19.35 10.28 4.50
CA GLU A 35 -18.38 11.07 3.72
C GLU A 35 -17.92 10.30 2.47
N LEU A 36 -17.55 9.03 2.61
CA LEU A 36 -17.19 8.16 1.49
C LEU A 36 -18.33 8.04 0.48
N THR A 37 -19.56 7.86 0.95
CA THR A 37 -20.76 7.76 0.11
C THR A 37 -21.00 9.06 -0.66
N LEU A 38 -20.88 10.21 0.00
CA LEU A 38 -21.01 11.53 -0.62
C LEU A 38 -19.90 11.79 -1.64
N ARG A 39 -18.64 11.44 -1.32
CA ARG A 39 -17.52 11.53 -2.28
C ARG A 39 -17.79 10.71 -3.52
N ALA A 40 -18.22 9.46 -3.38
CA ALA A 40 -18.54 8.59 -4.51
C ALA A 40 -19.66 9.20 -5.38
N ARG A 41 -20.71 9.75 -4.74
CA ARG A 41 -21.79 10.45 -5.44
C ARG A 41 -21.30 11.67 -6.20
N VAL A 42 -20.47 12.51 -5.59
CA VAL A 42 -19.91 13.70 -6.26
C VAL A 42 -19.02 13.28 -7.42
N LEU A 43 -18.12 12.32 -7.21
CA LEU A 43 -17.24 11.79 -8.26
C LEU A 43 -18.05 11.26 -9.45
N ALA A 44 -19.11 10.50 -9.22
CA ALA A 44 -19.98 9.99 -10.29
C ALA A 44 -20.56 11.11 -11.17
N GLN A 45 -20.85 12.29 -10.59
CA GLN A 45 -21.41 13.43 -11.32
C GLN A 45 -20.34 14.27 -12.05
N ILE A 46 -19.09 14.22 -11.62
CA ILE A 46 -18.02 15.09 -12.16
C ILE A 46 -16.95 14.33 -12.94
N THR A 47 -16.99 12.98 -12.98
CA THR A 47 -15.96 12.16 -13.67
C THR A 47 -15.82 12.52 -15.15
N HIS A 48 -16.90 12.98 -15.79
CA HIS A 48 -16.89 13.38 -17.20
C HIS A 48 -16.42 14.83 -17.43
N TRP A 49 -16.14 15.60 -16.37
CA TRP A 49 -15.72 17.00 -16.50
C TRP A 49 -14.24 17.04 -16.91
N PRO A 50 -13.84 18.02 -17.74
CA PRO A 50 -12.46 18.15 -18.12
C PRO A 50 -11.61 18.59 -16.92
N ARG A 51 -10.38 18.08 -16.82
CA ARG A 51 -9.48 18.32 -15.68
C ARG A 51 -9.20 19.81 -15.42
N HIS A 52 -9.15 20.61 -16.48
CA HIS A 52 -8.92 22.06 -16.39
C HIS A 52 -10.10 22.84 -15.79
N ALA A 53 -11.27 22.20 -15.60
CA ALA A 53 -12.41 22.83 -14.93
C ALA A 53 -12.23 22.93 -13.41
N PHE A 54 -11.23 22.26 -12.83
CA PHE A 54 -10.95 22.29 -11.38
C PHE A 54 -9.81 23.26 -11.06
N PRO A 55 -9.87 23.97 -9.92
CA PRO A 55 -10.86 23.87 -8.84
C PRO A 55 -12.24 24.46 -9.19
N VAL A 56 -13.30 23.92 -8.59
CA VAL A 56 -14.68 24.40 -8.75
C VAL A 56 -15.21 24.91 -7.41
N LYS A 57 -15.83 26.08 -7.39
CA LYS A 57 -16.49 26.62 -6.18
C LYS A 57 -17.95 26.16 -6.12
N VAL A 58 -18.34 25.54 -5.01
CA VAL A 58 -19.72 25.08 -4.76
C VAL A 58 -20.19 25.71 -3.44
N GLY A 59 -20.87 26.84 -3.55
CA GLY A 59 -21.26 27.65 -2.39
C GLY A 59 -20.03 28.18 -1.64
N GLN A 60 -19.91 27.78 -0.37
CA GLN A 60 -18.77 28.16 0.48
C GLN A 60 -17.56 27.24 0.35
N PHE A 61 -17.68 26.11 -0.35
CA PHE A 61 -16.64 25.11 -0.45
C PHE A 61 -15.92 25.15 -1.81
N GLU A 62 -14.64 24.80 -1.81
CA GLU A 62 -13.85 24.60 -3.02
C GLU A 62 -13.60 23.10 -3.23
N VAL A 63 -13.94 22.61 -4.42
CA VAL A 63 -13.76 21.23 -4.82
C VAL A 63 -12.56 21.12 -5.75
N ARG A 64 -11.60 20.28 -5.37
CA ARG A 64 -10.43 19.93 -6.17
C ARG A 64 -10.48 18.46 -6.54
N LEU A 65 -10.19 18.18 -7.81
CA LEU A 65 -10.02 16.82 -8.30
C LEU A 65 -8.54 16.58 -8.59
N SER A 66 -7.97 15.58 -7.93
CA SER A 66 -6.61 15.09 -8.19
C SER A 66 -6.67 13.62 -8.57
N TYR A 67 -5.57 13.09 -9.09
CA TYR A 67 -5.50 11.70 -9.52
C TYR A 67 -4.27 11.05 -8.90
N ARG A 68 -4.44 9.89 -8.28
CA ARG A 68 -3.35 9.09 -7.73
C ARG A 68 -3.18 7.81 -8.55
N LYS A 69 -1.96 7.28 -8.54
CA LYS A 69 -1.65 5.98 -9.14
C LYS A 69 -2.41 4.89 -8.38
N GLY A 70 -2.97 3.96 -9.14
CA GLY A 70 -3.59 2.75 -8.64
C GLY A 70 -2.58 1.90 -7.89
N ARG A 71 -3.05 1.14 -6.91
CA ARG A 71 -2.19 0.18 -6.21
C ARG A 71 -2.03 -1.04 -7.10
N VAL A 72 -0.79 -1.29 -7.53
CA VAL A 72 -0.44 -2.49 -8.29
C VAL A 72 -0.67 -3.73 -7.41
N ASP A 73 -1.32 -4.73 -7.98
CA ASP A 73 -1.33 -6.08 -7.43
C ASP A 73 -0.13 -6.82 -8.02
N SER A 74 0.97 -6.90 -7.27
CA SER A 74 2.22 -7.46 -7.76
C SER A 74 2.10 -8.93 -8.17
N ASN A 75 1.21 -9.70 -7.54
CA ASN A 75 1.04 -11.12 -7.87
C ASN A 75 0.27 -11.25 -9.18
N GLN A 76 -0.89 -10.60 -9.27
CA GLN A 76 -1.72 -10.66 -10.47
C GLN A 76 -1.00 -10.04 -11.68
N ALA A 77 -0.28 -8.94 -11.48
CA ALA A 77 0.52 -8.32 -12.51
C ALA A 77 1.66 -9.25 -12.98
N ALA A 78 2.30 -9.99 -12.08
CA ALA A 78 3.33 -10.96 -12.45
C ALA A 78 2.78 -12.08 -13.35
N ASP A 79 1.59 -12.60 -13.02
CA ASP A 79 0.93 -13.63 -13.82
C ASP A 79 0.60 -13.11 -15.23
N ILE A 80 0.02 -11.92 -15.33
CA ILE A 80 -0.31 -11.27 -16.60
C ILE A 80 0.95 -11.03 -17.44
N LEU A 81 2.02 -10.49 -16.84
CA LEU A 81 3.28 -10.24 -17.53
C LEU A 81 3.95 -11.54 -18.00
N THR A 82 3.78 -12.64 -17.27
CA THR A 82 4.27 -13.97 -17.67
C THR A 82 3.50 -14.48 -18.89
N GLN A 83 2.16 -14.39 -18.86
CA GLN A 83 1.30 -14.79 -19.97
C GLN A 83 1.57 -13.94 -21.23
N ALA A 84 1.82 -12.64 -21.06
CA ALA A 84 2.17 -11.72 -22.15
C ALA A 84 3.63 -11.85 -22.61
N ARG A 85 4.44 -12.74 -22.00
CA ARG A 85 5.88 -12.94 -22.27
C ARG A 85 6.72 -11.66 -22.08
N LEU A 86 6.29 -10.79 -21.16
CA LEU A 86 6.95 -9.53 -20.82
C LEU A 86 7.83 -9.63 -19.57
N MET A 87 7.67 -10.69 -18.77
CA MET A 87 8.45 -10.93 -17.55
C MET A 87 9.97 -10.81 -17.72
N PRO A 88 10.60 -11.28 -18.83
CA PRO A 88 12.05 -11.13 -19.03
C PRO A 88 12.55 -9.68 -19.15
N GLU A 89 11.66 -8.73 -19.44
CA GLU A 89 11.98 -7.31 -19.61
C GLU A 89 11.72 -6.50 -18.33
N VAL A 90 11.19 -7.13 -17.30
CA VAL A 90 10.93 -6.50 -16.01
C VAL A 90 12.27 -6.29 -15.29
N PRO A 91 12.62 -5.06 -14.90
CA PRO A 91 13.82 -4.80 -14.12
C PRO A 91 13.75 -5.56 -12.79
N ARG A 92 14.89 -6.08 -12.34
CA ARG A 92 14.97 -6.78 -11.05
C ARG A 92 15.65 -5.89 -10.04
N VAL A 93 15.08 -5.83 -8.84
CA VAL A 93 15.61 -5.07 -7.70
C VAL A 93 15.97 -6.02 -6.59
N ALA A 94 17.04 -5.71 -5.86
CA ALA A 94 17.43 -6.47 -4.69
C ALA A 94 16.28 -6.43 -3.68
N CYS A 95 15.80 -7.61 -3.27
CA CYS A 95 14.73 -7.75 -2.30
C CYS A 95 15.22 -8.62 -1.14
N VAL A 96 15.11 -8.08 0.07
CA VAL A 96 15.28 -8.88 1.27
C VAL A 96 13.98 -9.67 1.44
N ARG A 97 14.02 -10.99 1.26
CA ARG A 97 12.91 -11.82 1.74
C ARG A 97 12.75 -11.54 3.22
N ALA A 98 11.59 -11.05 3.62
CA ALA A 98 11.25 -10.80 5.02
C ALA A 98 10.98 -12.12 5.76
N ASP A 99 11.88 -13.10 5.60
CA ASP A 99 11.87 -14.30 6.41
C ASP A 99 12.63 -13.99 7.70
N ALA A 100 11.99 -14.28 8.83
CA ALA A 100 12.59 -14.15 10.16
C ALA A 100 13.95 -14.87 10.27
N GLU A 101 14.15 -15.88 9.44
CA GLU A 101 15.38 -16.67 9.29
C GLU A 101 16.56 -15.86 8.73
N ILE A 102 16.32 -14.96 7.76
CA ILE A 102 17.37 -14.12 7.16
C ILE A 102 17.82 -13.05 8.15
N GLU A 103 16.89 -12.43 8.87
CA GLU A 103 17.25 -11.50 9.94
C GLU A 103 17.97 -12.19 11.10
N ALA A 104 17.50 -13.40 11.48
CA ALA A 104 18.15 -14.19 12.52
C ALA A 104 19.59 -14.56 12.10
N LEU A 105 19.80 -14.92 10.84
CA LEU A 105 21.12 -15.21 10.28
C LEU A 105 22.03 -13.97 10.28
N GLY A 106 21.53 -12.82 9.85
CA GLY A 106 22.29 -11.56 9.91
C GLY A 106 22.69 -11.18 11.34
N ARG A 107 21.77 -11.31 12.31
CA ARG A 107 22.05 -11.11 13.74
C ARG A 107 23.06 -12.11 14.29
N ALA A 108 22.98 -13.38 13.87
CA ALA A 108 23.91 -14.43 14.27
C ALA A 108 25.33 -14.17 13.73
N ILE A 109 25.47 -13.74 12.48
CA ILE A 109 26.78 -13.38 11.91
C ILE A 109 27.42 -12.22 12.69
N ALA A 110 26.62 -11.24 13.11
CA ALA A 110 27.10 -10.10 13.88
C ALA A 110 27.48 -10.43 15.33
N SER A 111 26.83 -11.42 15.96
CA SER A 111 27.04 -11.79 17.36
C SER A 111 28.10 -12.86 17.58
N LEU A 112 28.49 -13.60 16.54
CA LEU A 112 29.53 -14.63 16.62
C LEU A 112 30.92 -14.01 16.85
N ALA A 113 31.62 -14.52 17.86
CA ALA A 113 33.02 -14.18 18.13
C ALA A 113 33.92 -14.83 17.06
N MET A 114 34.19 -14.10 15.98
CA MET A 114 35.04 -14.55 14.89
C MET A 114 36.02 -13.45 14.43
N PRO A 115 37.13 -13.81 13.75
CA PRO A 115 38.06 -12.85 13.19
C PRO A 115 37.38 -11.89 12.22
N GLU A 116 37.78 -10.62 12.26
CA GLU A 116 37.14 -9.53 11.50
C GLU A 116 37.09 -9.80 9.99
N LYS A 117 38.17 -10.37 9.44
CA LYS A 117 38.25 -10.76 8.03
C LYS A 117 37.21 -11.82 7.64
N THR A 118 36.97 -12.80 8.50
CA THR A 118 35.99 -13.88 8.29
C THR A 118 34.57 -13.35 8.39
N ARG A 119 34.31 -12.47 9.35
CA ARG A 119 33.01 -11.79 9.50
C ARG A 119 32.68 -10.97 8.26
N HIS A 120 33.64 -10.21 7.75
CA HIS A 120 33.44 -9.38 6.56
C HIS A 120 33.10 -10.21 5.32
N LEU A 121 33.81 -11.32 5.10
CA LEU A 121 33.52 -12.29 4.02
C LEU A 121 32.11 -12.91 4.15
N LEU A 122 31.70 -13.31 5.35
CA LEU A 122 30.38 -13.90 5.57
C LEU A 122 29.25 -12.88 5.39
N THR A 123 29.45 -11.63 5.82
CA THR A 123 28.51 -10.54 5.55
C THR A 123 28.39 -10.27 4.06
N GLN A 124 29.51 -10.29 3.32
CA GLN A 124 29.50 -10.11 1.87
C GLN A 124 28.72 -11.25 1.18
N HIS A 125 29.00 -12.51 1.50
CA HIS A 125 28.26 -13.64 0.93
C HIS A 125 26.77 -13.64 1.30
N PHE A 126 26.42 -13.22 2.51
CA PHE A 126 25.04 -13.04 2.91
C PHE A 126 24.34 -11.95 2.09
N GLN A 127 25.03 -10.84 1.80
CA GLN A 127 24.52 -9.76 0.94
C GLN A 127 24.38 -10.22 -0.52
N GLU A 128 25.32 -11.04 -1.02
CA GLU A 128 25.24 -11.67 -2.35
C GLU A 128 24.08 -12.69 -2.44
N ALA A 129 23.66 -13.25 -1.31
CA ALA A 129 22.53 -14.18 -1.22
C ALA A 129 21.16 -13.49 -1.11
N ILE A 130 21.11 -12.16 -1.01
CA ILE A 130 19.86 -11.40 -1.08
C ILE A 130 19.28 -11.54 -2.50
N ASP A 131 18.03 -12.02 -2.59
CA ASP A 131 17.36 -12.38 -3.84
C ASP A 131 17.04 -11.14 -4.70
N PHE A 132 16.75 -11.35 -5.98
CA PHE A 132 16.36 -10.30 -6.92
C PHE A 132 14.91 -10.49 -7.36
N CYS A 133 14.02 -9.62 -6.91
CA CYS A 133 12.59 -9.67 -7.24
C CYS A 133 12.28 -8.80 -8.46
N PRO A 134 11.29 -9.17 -9.29
CA PRO A 134 10.81 -8.30 -10.36
C PRO A 134 10.19 -7.02 -9.77
N ASP A 135 10.65 -5.86 -10.25
CA ASP A 135 10.13 -4.55 -9.86
C ASP A 135 8.92 -4.20 -10.75
N ILE A 136 7.76 -4.69 -10.34
CA ILE A 136 6.50 -4.43 -11.04
C ILE A 136 5.90 -3.11 -10.51
N SER A 137 6.32 -2.01 -11.13
CA SER A 137 5.87 -0.65 -10.80
C SER A 137 4.74 -0.18 -11.72
N PHE A 138 4.06 0.90 -11.31
CA PHE A 138 3.04 1.55 -12.12
C PHE A 138 3.61 2.05 -13.45
N GLU A 139 4.80 2.65 -13.40
CA GLU A 139 5.51 3.25 -14.54
C GLU A 139 5.84 2.19 -15.59
N LEU A 140 6.31 1.02 -15.14
CA LEU A 140 6.62 -0.09 -16.02
C LEU A 140 5.36 -0.59 -16.75
N LEU A 141 4.29 -0.83 -16.00
CA LEU A 141 3.01 -1.29 -16.55
C LEU A 141 2.40 -0.27 -17.52
N SER A 142 2.45 1.02 -17.18
CA SER A 142 2.03 2.11 -18.06
C SER A 142 2.85 2.11 -19.36
N GLY A 143 4.17 1.94 -19.26
CA GLY A 143 5.06 1.87 -20.41
C GLY A 143 4.74 0.69 -21.34
N PHE A 144 4.41 -0.49 -20.79
CA PHE A 144 3.98 -1.64 -21.60
C PHE A 144 2.62 -1.40 -22.28
N HIS A 145 1.67 -0.77 -21.57
CA HIS A 145 0.37 -0.42 -22.13
C HIS A 145 0.47 0.66 -23.23
N GLU A 146 1.24 1.72 -23.02
CA GLU A 146 1.49 2.78 -24.01
C GLU A 146 2.13 2.26 -25.30
N ARG A 147 2.96 1.21 -25.19
CA ARG A 147 3.56 0.51 -26.34
C ARG A 147 2.65 -0.57 -26.92
N ALA A 148 1.38 -0.63 -26.51
CA ALA A 148 0.38 -1.62 -26.93
C ALA A 148 0.79 -3.09 -26.71
N ARG A 149 1.65 -3.34 -25.71
CA ARG A 149 2.12 -4.70 -25.36
C ARG A 149 1.24 -5.38 -24.31
N LEU A 150 0.47 -4.59 -23.58
CA LEU A 150 -0.64 -5.03 -22.73
C LEU A 150 -1.93 -4.47 -23.31
N THR A 151 -2.97 -5.29 -23.36
CA THR A 151 -4.32 -4.79 -23.66
C THR A 151 -4.84 -3.93 -22.50
N THR A 152 -5.88 -3.12 -22.75
CA THR A 152 -6.52 -2.32 -21.71
C THR A 152 -6.98 -3.18 -20.54
N ASP A 153 -7.58 -4.35 -20.82
CA ASP A 153 -8.09 -5.26 -19.80
C ASP A 153 -6.96 -5.88 -18.97
N GLN A 154 -5.88 -6.30 -19.64
CA GLN A 154 -4.68 -6.82 -18.96
C GLN A 154 -4.03 -5.76 -18.08
N TYR A 155 -3.91 -4.53 -18.58
CA TYR A 155 -3.36 -3.43 -17.82
C TYR A 155 -4.21 -3.09 -16.60
N GLN A 156 -5.54 -3.02 -16.74
CA GLN A 156 -6.46 -2.78 -15.62
C GLN A 156 -6.40 -3.90 -14.58
N ALA A 157 -6.33 -5.15 -15.01
CA ALA A 157 -6.24 -6.31 -14.12
C ALA A 157 -4.93 -6.35 -13.30
N CYS A 158 -3.89 -5.58 -13.65
CA CYS A 158 -2.69 -5.45 -12.83
C CYS A 158 -2.89 -4.61 -11.56
N PHE A 159 -4.04 -3.97 -11.37
CA PHE A 159 -4.34 -3.11 -10.21
C PHE A 159 -5.40 -3.74 -9.31
N ARG A 160 -5.25 -3.63 -7.99
CA ARG A 160 -6.14 -4.28 -7.00
C ARG A 160 -7.63 -3.98 -7.20
N ASP A 161 -7.95 -2.78 -7.66
CA ASP A 161 -9.32 -2.32 -7.87
C ASP A 161 -9.70 -2.22 -9.35
N GLY A 162 -8.88 -2.79 -10.26
CA GLY A 162 -9.03 -2.63 -11.72
C GLY A 162 -8.73 -1.22 -12.23
N GLN A 163 -8.38 -0.28 -11.34
CA GLN A 163 -8.17 1.13 -11.67
C GLN A 163 -6.70 1.50 -11.61
N SER A 164 -6.12 1.80 -12.77
CA SER A 164 -4.75 2.32 -12.89
C SER A 164 -4.62 3.73 -12.34
N VAL A 165 -5.68 4.53 -12.39
CA VAL A 165 -5.70 5.89 -11.88
C VAL A 165 -6.97 6.10 -11.07
N LEU A 166 -6.81 6.50 -9.81
CA LEU A 166 -7.90 6.73 -8.87
C LEU A 166 -8.15 8.24 -8.73
N PRO A 167 -9.37 8.73 -8.98
CA PRO A 167 -9.73 10.11 -8.69
C PRO A 167 -9.78 10.34 -7.18
N VAL A 168 -9.21 11.44 -6.72
CA VAL A 168 -9.20 11.88 -5.32
C VAL A 168 -9.85 13.24 -5.25
N LEU A 169 -11.05 13.26 -4.67
CA LEU A 169 -11.81 14.48 -4.38
C LEU A 169 -11.32 15.10 -3.08
N THR A 170 -10.96 16.37 -3.11
CA THR A 170 -10.67 17.16 -1.92
C THR A 170 -11.65 18.32 -1.85
N VAL A 171 -12.32 18.46 -0.71
CA VAL A 171 -13.21 19.59 -0.42
C VAL A 171 -12.55 20.45 0.64
N ARG A 172 -12.42 21.76 0.38
CA ARG A 172 -11.85 22.76 1.29
C ARG A 172 -12.87 23.84 1.61
#